data_AF-A0A9N9EKG5-F1
#
_entry.id   AF-A0A9N9EKG5-F1
#
_cell.length_a   1.000
_cell.length_b   1.000
_cell.length_c   1.000
_cell.angle_alpha   90.00
_cell.angle_beta   90.00
_cell.angle_gamma   90.00
#
_symmetry.space_group_name_H-M   'P 1'
#
loop_
_entity.id
_entity.type
_entity.pdbx_description
1 polymer ?
#
loop_
_entity_poly.entity_id
_entity_poly.type
_entity_poly.pdbx_seq_one_letter_code
_entity_poly.pdbx_strand_id
1 'polypeptide(L)'
;MGHFHSRNHLISKCSRKSLETSTTTKYSSQFRYFNGRRFHNNENSIYFLPNDNEEVDRLQLQHFLFRYIWKSNFSAPINDLLDQGSANVLDVG
;
A
#
# COMPACT_ATOMS: atom_id res chain seq x y z
N MET A 1 10.24 -47.49 -40.81
CA MET A 1 10.63 -46.34 -41.66
C MET A 1 9.72 -45.18 -41.30
N GLY A 2 10.17 -44.29 -40.41
CA GLY A 2 9.40 -43.14 -39.96
C GLY A 2 10.39 -42.07 -39.49
N HIS A 3 10.65 -41.10 -40.36
CA HIS A 3 11.62 -40.03 -40.17
C HIS A 3 11.12 -38.98 -39.15
N PHE A 4 11.81 -38.88 -38.02
CA PHE A 4 11.72 -37.72 -37.12
C PHE A 4 12.35 -36.50 -37.80
N HIS A 5 11.58 -35.43 -38.01
CA HIS A 5 12.10 -34.13 -38.43
C HIS A 5 12.10 -33.16 -37.25
N SER A 6 13.31 -32.88 -36.76
CA SER A 6 13.62 -31.82 -35.80
C SER A 6 13.59 -30.45 -36.49
N ARG A 7 12.88 -29.48 -35.91
CA ARG A 7 12.92 -28.07 -36.34
C ARG A 7 13.79 -27.27 -35.37
N ASN A 8 15.04 -27.03 -35.76
CA ASN A 8 15.93 -26.08 -35.10
C ASN A 8 15.53 -24.65 -35.49
N HIS A 9 15.12 -23.84 -34.51
CA HIS A 9 14.85 -22.42 -34.70
C HIS A 9 16.13 -21.62 -34.45
N LEU A 10 16.67 -21.01 -35.51
CA LEU A 10 17.84 -20.14 -35.47
C LEU A 10 17.42 -18.75 -34.97
N ILE A 11 17.99 -18.30 -33.85
CA ILE A 11 17.96 -16.88 -33.46
C ILE A 11 19.40 -16.39 -33.38
N SER A 12 19.66 -15.31 -34.12
CA SER A 12 20.95 -14.68 -34.34
C SER A 12 21.53 -14.06 -33.07
N LYS A 13 22.84 -14.25 -32.86
CA LYS A 13 23.61 -13.48 -31.89
C LYS A 13 23.90 -12.10 -32.47
N CYS A 14 23.41 -11.04 -31.85
CA CYS A 14 23.89 -9.68 -32.08
C CYS A 14 24.48 -9.13 -30.77
N SER A 15 25.80 -8.98 -30.73
CA SER A 15 26.53 -8.32 -29.66
C SER A 15 26.49 -6.82 -29.89
N ARG A 16 25.79 -6.08 -29.02
CA ARG A 16 25.92 -4.62 -28.89
C ARG A 16 26.55 -4.29 -27.55
N LYS A 17 27.82 -3.85 -27.57
CA LYS A 17 28.40 -3.10 -26.47
C LYS A 17 27.86 -1.67 -26.57
N SER A 18 27.13 -1.22 -25.56
CA SER A 18 26.81 0.20 -25.37
C SER A 18 27.27 0.59 -23.98
N LEU A 19 28.34 1.36 -23.91
CA LEU A 19 28.72 2.13 -22.75
C LEU A 19 28.16 3.54 -22.96
N GLU A 20 26.99 3.84 -22.40
CA GLU A 20 26.52 5.21 -22.25
C GLU A 20 25.91 5.45 -20.86
N THR A 21 26.52 6.42 -20.19
CA THR A 21 26.21 6.95 -18.87
C THR A 21 24.76 7.39 -18.78
N SER A 22 23.91 6.57 -18.15
CA SER A 22 22.55 6.95 -17.80
C SER A 22 22.58 7.51 -16.38
N THR A 23 22.25 8.79 -16.22
CA THR A 23 21.91 9.42 -14.95
C THR A 23 20.76 8.61 -14.32
N THR A 24 21.08 7.65 -13.45
CA THR A 24 20.06 6.90 -12.71
C THR A 24 19.45 7.85 -11.68
N THR A 25 18.41 8.57 -12.08
CA THR A 25 17.41 9.04 -11.13
C THR A 25 16.91 7.80 -10.41
N LYS A 26 17.36 7.61 -9.17
CA LYS A 26 16.89 6.51 -8.32
C LYS A 26 15.42 6.77 -8.05
N TYR A 27 14.53 6.24 -8.89
CA TYR A 27 13.13 6.08 -8.55
C TYR A 27 13.10 5.14 -7.35
N SER A 28 13.07 5.69 -6.14
CA SER A 28 12.81 4.90 -4.94
C SER A 28 11.46 4.22 -5.14
N SER A 29 11.40 2.91 -4.89
CA SER A 29 10.12 2.19 -4.92
C SER A 29 9.12 2.91 -4.01
N GLN A 30 7.87 3.01 -4.43
CA GLN A 30 6.84 3.69 -3.62
C GLN A 30 6.60 2.98 -2.26
N PHE A 31 6.92 1.69 -2.20
CA PHE A 31 6.71 0.82 -1.04
C PHE A 31 7.99 0.07 -0.66
N ARG A 32 8.09 -0.28 0.61
CA ARG A 32 9.11 -1.18 1.16
C ARG A 32 8.43 -2.43 1.69
N TYR A 33 9.09 -3.57 1.61
CA TYR A 33 8.56 -4.84 2.11
C TYR A 33 9.46 -5.38 3.22
N PHE A 34 8.85 -5.83 4.31
CA PHE A 34 9.55 -6.45 5.42
C PHE A 34 8.72 -7.64 5.89
N ASN A 35 9.34 -8.83 5.95
CA ASN A 35 8.71 -10.10 6.32
C ASN A 35 7.39 -10.37 5.55
N GLY A 36 7.35 -10.05 4.26
CA GLY A 36 6.17 -10.25 3.41
C GLY A 36 5.06 -9.19 3.57
N ARG A 37 5.19 -8.24 4.50
CA ARG A 37 4.24 -7.15 4.71
C ARG A 37 4.67 -5.90 3.93
N ARG A 38 3.71 -5.13 3.40
CA ARG A 38 3.97 -3.89 2.63
C ARG A 38 3.94 -2.70 3.58
N PHE A 39 4.89 -1.77 3.44
CA PHE A 39 4.98 -0.55 4.25
C PHE A 39 5.23 0.67 3.35
N HIS A 40 5.02 1.86 3.92
CA HIS A 40 5.42 3.12 3.30
C HIS A 40 6.94 3.20 3.12
N ASN A 41 7.38 3.61 1.93
CA ASN A 41 8.79 3.95 1.66
C ASN A 41 9.01 5.47 1.67
N ASN A 42 8.52 6.11 2.73
CA ASN A 42 8.67 7.54 2.96
C ASN A 42 9.13 7.72 4.41
N GLU A 43 10.28 8.35 4.61
CA GLU A 43 10.86 8.61 5.93
C GLU A 43 9.96 9.52 6.79
N ASN A 44 9.12 10.35 6.15
CA ASN A 44 8.17 11.23 6.81
C ASN A 44 6.78 10.59 7.02
N SER A 45 6.64 9.28 6.78
CA SER A 45 5.38 8.60 7.05
C SER A 45 5.14 8.53 8.55
N ILE A 46 4.04 9.14 9.01
CA ILE A 46 3.60 9.09 10.41
C ILE A 46 3.14 7.67 10.79
N TYR A 47 2.70 6.89 9.79
CA TYR A 47 2.19 5.54 10.00
C TYR A 47 3.27 4.48 9.78
N PHE A 48 3.80 3.93 10.88
CA PHE A 48 4.93 2.99 10.86
C PHE A 48 4.53 1.52 10.66
N LEU A 49 3.23 1.21 10.77
CA LEU A 49 2.67 -0.12 10.56
C LEU A 49 2.59 -0.46 9.07
N PRO A 50 2.28 -1.72 8.70
CA PRO A 50 2.04 -2.10 7.31
C PRO A 50 0.94 -1.25 6.67
N ASN A 51 0.84 -1.27 5.35
CA ASN A 51 -0.22 -0.60 4.58
C ASN A 51 -0.84 -1.54 3.55
N ASP A 52 -0.88 -2.84 3.85
CA ASP A 52 -1.49 -3.91 3.08
C ASP A 52 -2.93 -4.24 3.54
N ASN A 53 -3.59 -5.17 2.84
CA ASN A 53 -4.98 -5.53 3.11
C ASN A 53 -5.20 -6.08 4.52
N GLU A 54 -4.22 -6.83 5.05
CA GLU A 54 -4.31 -7.37 6.41
C GLU A 54 -4.32 -6.23 7.45
N GLU A 55 -3.60 -5.14 7.21
CA GLU A 55 -3.69 -3.95 8.05
C GLU A 55 -5.05 -3.25 7.93
N VAL A 56 -5.64 -3.21 6.74
CA VAL A 56 -6.99 -2.68 6.53
C VAL A 56 -8.00 -3.47 7.39
N ASP A 57 -7.94 -4.80 7.36
CA ASP A 57 -8.82 -5.65 8.16
C ASP A 57 -8.62 -5.41 9.67
N ARG A 58 -7.38 -5.24 10.12
CA ARG A 58 -7.05 -4.89 11.52
C ARG A 58 -7.68 -3.56 11.93
N LEU A 59 -7.56 -2.53 11.10
CA LEU A 59 -8.13 -1.20 11.36
C LEU A 59 -9.66 -1.23 11.39
N GLN A 60 -10.29 -2.01 10.50
CA GLN A 60 -11.74 -2.23 10.51
C GLN A 60 -12.21 -2.88 11.81
N LEU A 61 -11.52 -3.95 12.25
CA LEU A 61 -11.83 -4.60 13.52
C LEU A 61 -11.70 -3.63 14.70
N GLN A 62 -10.62 -2.84 14.73
CA GLN A 62 -10.41 -1.83 15.76
C GLN A 62 -11.55 -0.79 15.78
N HIS A 63 -11.97 -0.30 14.61
CA HIS A 63 -13.10 0.63 14.51
C HIS A 63 -14.39 0.04 15.08
N PHE A 64 -14.72 -1.21 14.73
CA PHE A 64 -15.92 -1.88 15.27
C PHE A 64 -15.85 -2.08 16.78
N LEU A 65 -14.68 -2.42 17.31
CA LEU A 65 -14.48 -2.58 18.74
C LEU A 65 -14.73 -1.26 19.49
N PHE A 66 -14.21 -0.15 18.99
CA PHE A 66 -14.43 1.16 19.60
C PHE A 66 -15.89 1.60 19.56
N ARG A 67 -16.57 1.45 18.42
CA ARG A 67 -18.01 1.71 18.34
C ARG A 67 -18.81 0.82 19.29
N TYR A 68 -18.41 -0.44 19.46
CA TYR A 68 -19.06 -1.34 20.39
C TYR A 68 -18.84 -0.93 21.86
N ILE A 69 -17.64 -0.50 22.23
CA ILE A 69 -17.32 -0.06 23.60
C ILE A 69 -18.02 1.25 23.93
N TRP A 70 -17.89 2.27 23.08
CA TRP A 70 -18.43 3.60 23.35
C TRP A 70 -19.93 3.71 23.09
N LYS A 71 -20.53 2.75 22.37
CA LYS A 71 -21.92 2.84 21.87
C LYS A 71 -22.18 4.16 21.13
N SER A 72 -21.13 4.74 20.57
CA SER A 72 -21.10 6.04 19.91
C SER A 72 -19.97 6.06 18.88
N ASN A 73 -20.00 7.04 17.97
CA ASN A 73 -18.95 7.28 16.99
C ASN A 73 -17.79 8.12 17.57
N PHE A 74 -18.00 8.75 18.72
CA PHE A 74 -17.02 9.60 19.39
C PHE A 74 -17.04 9.38 20.90
N SER A 75 -15.95 9.75 21.57
CA SER A 75 -15.79 9.64 23.03
C SER A 75 -15.65 10.99 23.73
N ALA A 76 -15.49 12.09 22.98
CA ALA A 76 -15.38 13.43 23.55
C ALA A 76 -16.73 13.90 24.12
N PRO A 77 -16.74 14.66 25.24
CA PRO A 77 -17.97 15.14 25.88
C PRO A 77 -18.54 16.37 25.14
N ILE A 78 -18.99 16.18 23.89
CA ILE A 78 -19.45 17.27 23.00
C ILE A 78 -20.92 17.14 22.59
N ASN A 79 -21.69 16.28 23.26
CA ASN A 79 -23.12 16.04 22.92
C ASN A 79 -23.90 17.36 22.85
N ASP A 80 -23.80 18.21 23.86
CA ASP A 80 -24.54 19.48 23.91
C ASP A 80 -24.19 20.39 22.72
N LEU A 81 -22.92 20.42 22.31
CA LEU A 81 -22.45 21.22 21.17
C LEU A 81 -23.02 20.69 19.84
N LEU A 82 -23.11 19.36 19.71
CA LEU A 82 -23.69 18.71 18.54
C LEU A 82 -25.21 18.91 18.50
N ASP A 83 -25.90 18.76 19.63
CA ASP A 83 -27.36 18.89 19.75
C ASP A 83 -27.84 20.32 19.49
N GLN A 84 -27.03 21.33 19.84
CA GLN A 84 -27.32 22.74 19.55
C GLN A 84 -27.11 23.11 18.06
N GLY A 85 -26.50 22.24 17.27
CA GLY A 85 -26.23 22.49 15.85
C GLY A 85 -25.22 23.62 15.57
N SER A 86 -24.45 24.04 16.58
CA SER A 86 -23.46 25.13 16.47
C SER A 86 -22.06 24.63 16.09
N ALA A 87 -21.88 23.32 15.97
CA ALA A 87 -20.61 22.69 15.62
C ALA A 87 -20.43 22.56 14.10
N ASN A 88 -19.21 22.84 13.62
CA ASN A 88 -18.78 22.38 12.29
C ASN A 88 -18.12 21.00 12.44
N VAL A 89 -18.69 19.99 11.78
CA VAL A 89 -18.22 18.60 11.87
C VAL A 89 -17.57 18.19 10.56
N LEU A 90 -16.34 17.69 10.64
CA LEU A 90 -15.66 17.00 9.54
C LEU A 90 -15.71 15.50 9.81
N ASP A 91 -16.38 14.75 8.93
CA ASP A 91 -16.36 13.29 8.97
C ASP A 91 -15.16 12.77 8.15
N VAL A 92 -14.35 11.91 8.77
CA VAL A 92 -13.17 11.30 8.17
C VAL A 92 -13.25 9.79 8.40
N GLY A 93 -13.51 9.05 7.32
CA GLY A 93 -13.66 7.60 7.31
C GLY A 93 -13.01 6.97 6.09
#